data_AF-A0A356M4R9-F1
#
_entry.id   AF-A0A356M4R9-F1
#
_cell.length_a   1.000
_cell.length_b   1.000
_cell.length_c   1.000
_cell.angle_alpha   90.00
_cell.angle_beta   90.00
_cell.angle_gamma   90.00
#
_symmetry.space_group_name_H-M   'P 1'
#
loop_
_entity.id
_entity.type
_entity.pdbx_description
1 polymer ?
#
loop_
_entity_poly.entity_id
_entity_poly.type
_entity_poly.pdbx_seq_one_letter_code
_entity_poly.pdbx_strand_id
1 'polypeptide(L)'
;MIFFFIPQHPLPPDRLKKATNVDSIVSAGPSVKIFERSLSKSAKKKGFSLNLLLKFDPFGRSSDGSLLFCGSYVFIKSEHRSGKESRLHMEKHWQGLDFLRGLGIFFLLVFHSAFYYFGGLWDLDLDNPPLIITIIGFLLMFAGMFAMISGAAHGIGILRLYRRDRWSLKKILRKKAVSAAFMLIIAYLYFLLTGPGLAVFDQRRMDNSLLVELIRSGRLAGISLERFFYVDSLVMIGSNILLVSLIWIWLLKTGRLRPGVLLGLAGTVMALTLLRLPLYPYYREQFAAGNWFPVLTLFWLVNKNNPVMPFLAFGLLGSWLGLCLEEGRSRRPALILGIVLAATGLTLYVFLPDTMLQREIDLKWYSIMLTQLGLFLLLILGSLALFDRKAREQTAAAPTGWLCRFLCRFSYAGLTAFFWESVLAALAWRLLLRIFPGLQFDIAGALLFGFSLALLWGFLLLLWAKWHFAGSIEYFYGLVVGKLGRFSSKSSKLKSGS
;
A
#
# COMPACT_ATOMS: atom_id res chain seq x y z
N MET A 1 23.60 1.92 -26.44
CA MET A 1 22.59 2.14 -27.49
C MET A 1 21.95 0.78 -27.74
N ILE A 2 20.81 0.49 -27.11
CA ILE A 2 20.09 -0.78 -27.24
C ILE A 2 18.62 -0.42 -27.43
N PHE A 3 18.09 -0.68 -28.62
CA PHE A 3 16.70 -0.47 -28.98
C PHE A 3 15.84 -1.58 -28.36
N PHE A 4 14.80 -1.21 -27.61
CA PHE A 4 13.71 -2.12 -27.29
C PHE A 4 12.55 -1.86 -28.26
N PHE A 5 12.28 -2.85 -29.11
CA PHE A 5 11.03 -2.98 -29.85
C PHE A 5 9.89 -3.22 -28.86
N ILE A 6 8.84 -2.40 -28.93
CA ILE A 6 7.57 -2.61 -28.21
C ILE A 6 6.55 -3.10 -29.25
N PRO A 7 5.84 -4.22 -29.05
CA PRO A 7 4.75 -4.59 -29.93
C PRO A 7 3.54 -3.70 -29.64
N GLN A 8 3.07 -2.98 -30.67
CA GLN A 8 1.79 -2.30 -30.63
C GLN A 8 0.65 -3.32 -30.82
N HIS A 9 -0.20 -3.48 -29.82
CA HIS A 9 -1.51 -4.08 -30.00
C HIS A 9 -2.55 -2.98 -30.24
N PRO A 10 -3.31 -2.99 -31.35
CA PRO A 10 -4.43 -2.10 -31.53
C PRO A 10 -5.67 -2.62 -30.78
N LEU A 11 -6.41 -1.70 -30.17
CA LEU A 11 -7.79 -1.86 -29.69
C LEU A 11 -8.73 -1.03 -30.60
N PRO A 12 -10.04 -1.33 -30.66
CA PRO A 12 -10.75 -1.81 -31.85
C PRO A 12 -11.56 -0.72 -32.59
N PRO A 13 -12.06 -0.96 -33.82
CA PRO A 13 -12.98 -0.06 -34.47
C PRO A 13 -14.45 -0.41 -34.15
N ASP A 14 -15.20 0.63 -33.79
CA ASP A 14 -16.57 0.97 -34.16
C ASP A 14 -17.70 -0.08 -34.11
N ARG A 15 -18.72 0.24 -33.30
CA ARG A 15 -20.11 -0.06 -33.61
C ARG A 15 -20.99 1.17 -33.38
N LEU A 16 -21.13 1.97 -34.44
CA LEU A 16 -22.21 2.92 -34.65
C LEU A 16 -22.94 2.52 -35.94
N LYS A 17 -24.26 2.73 -35.96
CA LYS A 17 -25.25 2.51 -37.04
C LYS A 17 -25.99 1.15 -37.05
N LYS A 18 -27.25 1.18 -36.61
CA LYS A 18 -28.43 1.14 -37.51
C LYS A 18 -29.71 1.31 -36.69
N ALA A 19 -30.32 2.49 -36.79
CA ALA A 19 -31.76 2.67 -36.60
C ALA A 19 -32.34 2.81 -38.01
N THR A 20 -33.26 1.94 -38.37
CA THR A 20 -34.07 2.04 -39.59
C THR A 20 -35.52 1.80 -39.22
N ASN A 21 -36.33 2.80 -39.58
CA ASN A 21 -37.77 2.86 -39.82
C ASN A 21 -38.56 1.56 -39.69
N VAL A 22 -39.70 1.66 -38.98
CA VAL A 22 -40.97 1.08 -39.43
C VAL A 22 -42.09 2.08 -39.13
N ASP A 23 -42.61 2.67 -40.21
CA ASP A 23 -43.92 3.32 -40.25
C ASP A 23 -45.01 2.24 -40.20
N SER A 24 -46.03 2.44 -39.38
CA SER A 24 -47.39 1.98 -39.68
C SER A 24 -48.40 2.79 -38.90
N ILE A 25 -49.12 3.62 -39.63
CA ILE A 25 -50.33 4.32 -39.19
C ILE A 25 -51.47 3.30 -39.30
N VAL A 26 -52.17 3.03 -38.20
CA VAL A 26 -53.47 2.36 -38.20
C VAL A 26 -54.48 3.29 -37.55
N SER A 27 -55.39 3.80 -38.37
CA SER A 27 -56.60 4.50 -37.94
C SER A 27 -57.66 3.48 -37.46
N ALA A 28 -58.17 3.64 -36.26
CA ALA A 28 -59.39 2.96 -35.81
C ALA A 28 -60.27 3.94 -35.01
N GLY A 29 -61.54 4.00 -35.39
CA GLY A 29 -62.58 4.84 -34.81
C GLY A 29 -63.08 4.37 -33.43
N PRO A 30 -64.14 5.02 -32.89
CA PRO A 30 -64.39 5.06 -31.47
C PRO A 30 -65.22 3.87 -30.99
N SER A 31 -64.65 3.07 -30.11
CA SER A 31 -65.43 2.20 -29.20
C SER A 31 -64.59 1.86 -27.96
N VAL A 32 -64.54 2.80 -27.02
CA VAL A 32 -63.96 2.58 -25.69
C VAL A 32 -65.08 2.16 -24.75
N LYS A 33 -65.21 0.85 -24.55
CA LYS A 33 -65.67 0.22 -23.31
C LYS A 33 -65.43 -1.28 -23.48
N ILE A 34 -64.85 -1.92 -22.46
CA ILE A 34 -64.51 -3.35 -22.39
C ILE A 34 -63.14 -3.72 -22.99
N PHE A 35 -62.02 -3.22 -22.46
CA PHE A 35 -60.71 -3.86 -22.70
C PHE A 35 -59.70 -3.78 -21.53
N GLU A 36 -60.13 -3.46 -20.31
CA GLU A 36 -59.21 -3.39 -19.15
C GLU A 36 -59.08 -4.72 -18.38
N ARG A 37 -60.06 -5.62 -18.46
CA ARG A 37 -60.04 -6.85 -17.62
C ARG A 37 -59.30 -8.04 -18.21
N SER A 38 -59.01 -8.07 -19.52
CA SER A 38 -58.38 -9.23 -20.17
C SER A 38 -56.84 -9.20 -20.10
N LEU A 39 -56.21 -8.03 -20.23
CA LEU A 39 -54.74 -7.91 -20.28
C LEU A 39 -54.05 -8.13 -18.91
N SER A 40 -54.75 -7.81 -17.81
CA SER A 40 -54.22 -7.96 -16.45
C SER A 40 -53.98 -9.44 -16.04
N LYS A 41 -54.83 -10.37 -16.50
CA LYS A 41 -54.70 -11.79 -16.14
C LYS A 41 -53.60 -12.52 -16.92
N SER A 42 -53.31 -12.13 -18.17
CA SER A 42 -52.24 -12.76 -18.95
C SER A 42 -50.84 -12.22 -18.61
N ALA A 43 -50.71 -10.96 -18.19
CA ALA A 43 -49.42 -10.37 -17.80
C ALA A 43 -48.89 -10.89 -16.45
N LYS A 44 -49.78 -11.15 -15.48
CA LYS A 44 -49.40 -11.67 -14.15
C LYS A 44 -48.87 -13.11 -14.19
N LYS A 45 -49.32 -13.94 -15.15
CA LYS A 45 -48.88 -15.35 -15.27
C LYS A 45 -47.49 -15.50 -15.90
N LYS A 46 -46.92 -14.45 -16.49
CA LYS A 46 -45.58 -14.43 -17.10
C LYS A 46 -44.58 -13.49 -16.42
N GLY A 47 -44.88 -12.96 -15.23
CA GLY A 47 -43.95 -12.14 -14.46
C GLY A 47 -43.69 -10.75 -15.05
N PHE A 48 -44.61 -10.19 -15.84
CA PHE A 48 -44.50 -8.84 -16.38
C PHE A 48 -45.15 -7.83 -15.43
N SER A 49 -44.40 -6.79 -15.06
CA SER A 49 -44.93 -5.56 -14.48
C SER A 49 -45.18 -4.56 -15.60
N LEU A 50 -46.44 -4.14 -15.79
CA LEU A 50 -46.79 -3.07 -16.71
C LEU A 50 -46.88 -1.78 -15.90
N ASN A 51 -45.86 -0.93 -15.98
CA ASN A 51 -45.93 0.42 -15.42
C ASN A 51 -46.42 1.35 -16.51
N LEU A 52 -47.67 1.81 -16.38
CA LEU A 52 -48.23 2.83 -17.25
C LEU A 52 -47.73 4.19 -16.73
N LEU A 53 -46.74 4.78 -17.41
CA LEU A 53 -46.26 6.11 -17.07
C LEU A 53 -47.00 7.13 -17.95
N LEU A 54 -48.03 7.78 -17.39
CA LEU A 54 -48.68 8.93 -18.02
C LEU A 54 -47.81 10.17 -17.78
N LYS A 55 -47.09 10.60 -18.81
CA LYS A 55 -46.40 11.89 -18.81
C LYS A 55 -47.34 12.91 -19.43
N PHE A 56 -47.86 13.82 -18.60
CA PHE A 56 -48.52 15.03 -19.08
C PHE A 56 -47.46 16.12 -19.16
N ASP A 57 -47.09 16.52 -20.38
CA ASP A 57 -46.35 17.76 -20.58
C ASP A 57 -47.37 18.90 -20.68
N PRO A 58 -47.34 19.89 -19.77
CA PRO A 58 -48.18 21.07 -19.93
C PRO A 58 -47.36 22.13 -20.65
N PHE A 59 -47.66 22.48 -21.90
CA PHE A 59 -47.50 23.85 -22.39
C PHE A 59 -48.23 24.06 -23.72
N GLY A 60 -49.02 25.15 -23.79
CA GLY A 60 -49.56 25.72 -25.02
C GLY A 60 -51.06 25.97 -24.97
N ARG A 61 -51.47 27.21 -24.66
CA ARG A 61 -52.82 27.70 -25.01
C ARG A 61 -52.85 27.98 -26.51
N SER A 62 -53.80 27.40 -27.24
CA SER A 62 -54.23 27.98 -28.52
C SER A 62 -55.16 29.17 -28.24
N SER A 63 -55.21 30.12 -29.17
CA SER A 63 -55.98 31.38 -29.10
C SER A 63 -57.51 31.20 -29.08
N ASP A 64 -58.00 29.97 -29.17
CA ASP A 64 -59.38 29.67 -29.58
C ASP A 64 -60.16 28.92 -28.48
N GLY A 65 -59.55 28.70 -27.31
CA GLY A 65 -60.24 28.23 -26.11
C GLY A 65 -60.76 26.78 -26.12
N SER A 66 -60.44 25.98 -27.14
CA SER A 66 -60.80 24.54 -27.16
C SER A 66 -59.64 23.63 -26.75
N LEU A 67 -59.91 22.75 -25.78
CA LEU A 67 -58.97 21.74 -25.26
C LEU A 67 -59.05 20.46 -26.11
N LEU A 68 -58.05 20.25 -26.97
CA LEU A 68 -57.86 19.01 -27.73
C LEU A 68 -56.77 18.18 -27.03
N PHE A 69 -57.16 17.05 -26.42
CA PHE A 69 -56.21 16.08 -25.88
C PHE A 69 -55.85 15.05 -26.96
N CYS A 70 -54.60 15.10 -27.43
CA CYS A 70 -54.03 14.06 -28.26
C CYS A 70 -53.01 13.26 -27.42
N GLY A 71 -53.46 12.15 -26.82
CA GLY A 71 -52.61 11.25 -26.06
C GLY A 71 -51.94 10.23 -26.97
N SER A 72 -50.62 10.30 -27.12
CA SER A 72 -49.84 9.23 -27.76
C SER A 72 -49.39 8.21 -26.71
N TYR A 73 -49.79 6.95 -26.86
CA TYR A 73 -49.34 5.85 -25.99
C TYR A 73 -48.02 5.28 -26.52
N VAL A 74 -46.91 5.53 -25.83
CA VAL A 74 -45.65 4.84 -26.10
C VAL A 74 -45.58 3.59 -25.22
N PHE A 75 -45.80 2.43 -25.82
CA PHE A 75 -45.53 1.15 -25.16
C PHE A 75 -44.02 0.90 -25.10
N ILE A 76 -43.39 1.29 -24.00
CA ILE A 76 -42.00 0.89 -23.74
C ILE A 76 -42.02 -0.54 -23.24
N LYS A 77 -41.65 -1.48 -24.12
CA LYS A 77 -41.37 -2.87 -23.75
C LYS A 77 -40.12 -2.90 -22.85
N SER A 78 -40.33 -2.78 -21.55
CA SER A 78 -39.29 -3.05 -20.55
C SER A 78 -39.03 -4.56 -20.54
N GLU A 79 -38.05 -5.00 -21.31
CA GLU A 79 -37.41 -6.29 -21.04
C GLU A 79 -36.68 -6.17 -19.70
N HIS A 80 -37.33 -6.65 -18.64
CA HIS A 80 -36.66 -7.03 -17.40
C HIS A 80 -35.73 -8.20 -17.69
N ARG A 81 -34.61 -7.94 -18.38
CA ARG A 81 -33.40 -8.73 -18.14
C ARG A 81 -33.10 -8.54 -16.68
N SER A 82 -33.07 -9.64 -15.92
CA SER A 82 -32.43 -9.67 -14.60
C SER A 82 -30.92 -9.46 -14.79
N GLY A 83 -30.55 -8.29 -15.27
CA GLY A 83 -29.22 -7.77 -15.11
C GLY A 83 -29.03 -7.68 -13.60
N LYS A 84 -28.19 -8.56 -13.07
CA LYS A 84 -27.36 -8.22 -11.91
C LYS A 84 -26.62 -6.94 -12.29
N GLU A 85 -27.28 -5.79 -12.18
CA GLU A 85 -26.60 -4.55 -11.88
C GLU A 85 -25.96 -4.81 -10.53
N SER A 86 -24.73 -5.31 -10.57
CA SER A 86 -23.84 -5.17 -9.45
C SER A 86 -23.73 -3.67 -9.27
N ARG A 87 -24.53 -3.12 -8.34
CA ARG A 87 -24.19 -1.86 -7.69
C ARG A 87 -22.76 -2.09 -7.22
N LEU A 88 -21.82 -1.55 -7.99
CA LEU A 88 -20.41 -1.51 -7.66
C LEU A 88 -20.38 -0.63 -6.42
N HIS A 89 -20.59 -1.25 -5.26
CA HIS A 89 -20.36 -0.63 -3.98
C HIS A 89 -18.92 -0.18 -4.02
N MET A 90 -18.72 1.11 -4.30
CA MET A 90 -17.41 1.70 -4.38
C MET A 90 -16.74 1.44 -3.05
N GLU A 91 -15.62 0.72 -3.10
CA GLU A 91 -14.91 0.31 -1.91
C GLU A 91 -14.48 1.56 -1.16
N LYS A 92 -14.85 1.64 0.13
CA LYS A 92 -14.38 2.73 0.97
C LYS A 92 -12.86 2.73 0.95
N HIS A 93 -12.33 3.83 0.47
CA HIS A 93 -10.92 4.06 0.26
C HIS A 93 -10.41 5.00 1.36
N TRP A 94 -9.32 4.62 2.02
CA TRP A 94 -8.73 5.38 3.13
C TRP A 94 -7.57 6.22 2.60
N GLN A 95 -7.84 7.47 2.28
CA GLN A 95 -6.88 8.34 1.60
C GLN A 95 -5.71 8.71 2.51
N GLY A 96 -5.95 8.91 3.81
CA GLY A 96 -4.90 9.21 4.79
C GLY A 96 -3.83 8.12 4.85
N LEU A 97 -4.22 6.84 4.76
CA LEU A 97 -3.23 5.75 4.72
C LEU A 97 -2.34 5.82 3.48
N ASP A 98 -2.92 6.17 2.34
CA ASP A 98 -2.16 6.30 1.10
C ASP A 98 -1.23 7.52 1.15
N PHE A 99 -1.73 8.67 1.63
CA PHE A 99 -0.92 9.87 1.83
C PHE A 99 0.27 9.60 2.77
N LEU A 100 0.02 9.03 3.95
CA LEU A 100 1.05 8.78 4.95
C LEU A 100 2.10 7.79 4.44
N ARG A 101 1.67 6.73 3.74
CA ARG A 101 2.59 5.80 3.09
C ARG A 101 3.43 6.50 2.02
N GLY A 102 2.81 7.35 1.20
CA GLY A 102 3.51 8.11 0.17
C GLY A 102 4.55 9.08 0.76
N LEU A 103 4.18 9.79 1.82
CA LEU A 103 5.07 10.65 2.59
C LEU A 103 6.25 9.87 3.19
N GLY A 104 5.98 8.70 3.78
CA GLY A 104 7.03 7.84 4.31
C GLY A 104 8.02 7.40 3.24
N ILE A 105 7.55 7.00 2.06
CA ILE A 105 8.42 6.58 0.95
C ILE A 105 9.24 7.79 0.45
N PHE A 106 8.61 8.96 0.30
CA PHE A 106 9.32 10.18 -0.09
C PHE A 106 10.50 10.48 0.84
N PHE A 107 10.27 10.51 2.16
CA PHE A 107 11.33 10.77 3.13
C PHE A 107 12.37 9.65 3.20
N LEU A 108 11.95 8.40 3.04
CA LEU A 108 12.88 7.28 2.97
C LEU A 108 13.89 7.49 1.82
N LEU A 109 13.43 7.88 0.64
CA LEU A 109 14.30 8.17 -0.51
C LEU A 109 15.31 9.27 -0.19
N VAL A 110 14.86 10.33 0.49
CA VAL A 110 15.72 11.43 0.95
C VAL A 110 16.80 10.91 1.88
N PHE A 111 16.43 10.21 2.95
CA PHE A 111 17.36 9.81 3.99
C PHE A 111 18.28 8.67 3.57
N HIS A 112 17.80 7.70 2.78
CA HIS A 112 18.65 6.66 2.20
C HIS A 112 19.74 7.30 1.34
N SER A 113 19.34 8.12 0.38
CA SER A 113 20.30 8.79 -0.51
C SER A 113 21.27 9.70 0.26
N ALA A 114 20.78 10.47 1.23
CA ALA A 114 21.65 11.30 2.06
C ALA A 114 22.68 10.46 2.84
N PHE A 115 22.23 9.39 3.49
CA PHE A 115 23.11 8.53 4.28
C PHE A 115 24.21 7.89 3.43
N TYR A 116 23.88 7.41 2.23
CA TYR A 116 24.84 6.68 1.37
C TYR A 116 25.89 7.55 0.68
N TYR A 117 25.61 8.84 0.54
CA TYR A 117 26.50 9.79 -0.15
C TYR A 117 27.10 10.84 0.80
N PHE A 118 26.89 10.71 2.11
CA PHE A 118 27.54 11.53 3.11
C PHE A 118 29.02 11.14 3.24
N GLY A 119 29.92 12.10 2.96
CA GLY A 119 31.37 11.87 2.95
C GLY A 119 31.96 11.55 4.32
N GLY A 120 31.41 12.16 5.38
CA GLY A 120 31.88 11.98 6.76
C GLY A 120 31.34 10.74 7.46
N LEU A 121 30.70 9.81 6.75
CA LEU A 121 30.04 8.65 7.37
C LEU A 121 31.01 7.79 8.20
N TRP A 122 32.25 7.66 7.74
CA TRP A 122 33.27 6.80 8.37
C TRP A 122 33.94 7.42 9.60
N ASP A 123 33.80 8.72 9.76
CA ASP A 123 34.43 9.50 10.83
C ASP A 123 33.39 9.93 11.88
N LEU A 124 32.20 9.31 11.87
CA LEU A 124 31.18 9.53 12.88
C LEU A 124 31.58 8.90 14.21
N ASP A 125 31.61 9.72 15.26
CA ASP A 125 31.64 9.25 16.63
C ASP A 125 30.30 8.57 16.96
N LEU A 126 30.33 7.24 17.06
CA LEU A 126 29.15 6.43 17.38
C LEU A 126 28.82 6.45 18.88
N ASP A 127 29.75 6.87 19.73
CA ASP A 127 29.54 6.96 21.17
C ASP A 127 28.88 8.31 21.53
N ASN A 128 29.13 9.36 20.75
CA ASN A 128 28.51 10.69 20.94
C ASN A 128 28.00 11.29 19.61
N PRO A 129 26.96 10.69 19.00
CA PRO A 129 26.51 11.17 17.72
C PRO A 129 25.90 12.57 17.77
N PRO A 130 26.16 13.40 16.74
CA PRO A 130 25.42 14.63 16.53
C PRO A 130 23.91 14.36 16.51
N LEU A 131 23.13 15.24 17.15
CA LEU A 131 21.67 15.13 17.25
C LEU A 131 20.98 14.90 15.89
N ILE A 132 21.49 15.54 14.83
CA ILE A 132 20.95 15.38 13.47
C ILE A 132 21.07 13.94 12.96
N ILE A 133 22.14 13.23 13.32
CA ILE A 133 22.37 11.84 12.94
C ILE A 133 21.47 10.92 13.73
N THR A 134 21.25 11.20 15.02
CA THR A 134 20.27 10.49 15.84
C THR A 134 18.85 10.65 15.28
N ILE A 135 18.48 11.86 14.86
CA ILE A 135 17.20 12.12 14.19
C ILE A 135 17.11 11.34 12.88
N ILE A 136 18.14 11.39 12.02
CA ILE A 136 18.16 10.63 10.76
C ILE A 136 18.06 9.13 11.04
N GLY A 137 18.82 8.60 12.00
CA GLY A 137 18.78 7.20 12.41
C GLY A 137 17.38 6.77 12.88
N PHE A 138 16.73 7.61 13.69
CA PHE A 138 15.34 7.37 14.11
C PHE A 138 14.36 7.42 12.93
N LEU A 139 14.53 8.36 11.99
CA LEU A 139 13.71 8.49 10.79
C LEU A 139 13.92 7.34 9.80
N LEU A 140 15.13 6.78 9.72
CA LEU A 140 15.45 5.59 8.92
C LEU A 140 14.74 4.33 9.44
N MET A 141 14.30 4.31 10.69
CA MET A 141 13.55 3.21 11.28
C MET A 141 12.03 3.27 11.01
N PHE A 142 11.59 4.06 10.01
CA PHE A 142 10.17 4.21 9.63
C PHE A 142 9.52 2.95 9.03
N ALA A 143 10.29 1.87 8.85
CA ALA A 143 9.79 0.58 8.37
C ALA A 143 8.54 0.08 9.13
N GLY A 144 8.44 0.37 10.44
CA GLY A 144 7.33 -0.06 11.29
C GLY A 144 6.00 0.57 10.87
N MET A 145 6.03 1.79 10.33
CA MET A 145 4.84 2.46 9.81
C MET A 145 4.29 1.70 8.60
N PHE A 146 5.16 1.26 7.68
CA PHE A 146 4.74 0.46 6.53
C PHE A 146 4.19 -0.91 6.94
N ALA A 147 4.78 -1.53 7.96
CA ALA A 147 4.24 -2.76 8.56
C ALA A 147 2.81 -2.56 9.07
N MET A 148 2.56 -1.47 9.80
CA MET A 148 1.25 -1.14 10.37
C MET A 148 0.22 -0.81 9.28
N ILE A 149 0.58 0.01 8.29
CA ILE A 149 -0.30 0.32 7.14
C ILE A 149 -0.60 -0.95 6.33
N SER A 150 0.40 -1.80 6.09
CA SER A 150 0.24 -3.09 5.43
C SER A 150 -0.72 -4.00 6.21
N GLY A 151 -0.52 -4.13 7.52
CA GLY A 151 -1.40 -4.87 8.41
C GLY A 151 -2.86 -4.40 8.33
N ALA A 152 -3.09 -3.08 8.38
CA ALA A 152 -4.41 -2.48 8.23
C ALA A 152 -5.05 -2.83 6.87
N ALA A 153 -4.33 -2.61 5.78
CA ALA A 153 -4.81 -2.88 4.43
C ALA A 153 -5.12 -4.37 4.20
N HIS A 154 -4.27 -5.26 4.72
CA HIS A 154 -4.45 -6.71 4.60
C HIS A 154 -5.59 -7.22 5.46
N GLY A 155 -5.74 -6.75 6.70
CA GLY A 155 -6.87 -7.07 7.57
C GLY A 155 -8.22 -6.65 6.97
N ILE A 156 -8.33 -5.39 6.53
CA ILE A 156 -9.53 -4.88 5.83
C ILE A 156 -9.82 -5.74 4.59
N GLY A 157 -8.80 -6.01 3.77
CA GLY A 157 -8.96 -6.81 2.56
C GLY A 157 -9.43 -8.24 2.83
N ILE A 158 -8.91 -8.90 3.87
CA ILE A 158 -9.34 -10.25 4.27
C ILE A 158 -10.80 -10.21 4.73
N LEU A 159 -11.17 -9.24 5.58
CA LEU A 159 -12.53 -9.12 6.10
C LEU A 159 -13.55 -8.92 4.99
N ARG A 160 -13.24 -8.06 4.01
CA ARG A 160 -14.11 -7.81 2.84
C ARG A 160 -14.24 -9.06 1.97
N LEU A 161 -13.14 -9.75 1.68
CA LEU A 161 -13.18 -10.99 0.89
C LEU A 161 -14.02 -12.08 1.59
N TYR A 162 -13.93 -12.16 2.92
CA TYR A 162 -14.68 -13.15 3.71
C TYR A 162 -16.17 -12.79 3.87
N ARG A 163 -16.48 -11.59 4.40
CA ARG A 163 -17.86 -11.19 4.73
C ARG A 163 -18.68 -10.80 3.49
N ARG A 164 -18.12 -9.99 2.60
CA ARG A 164 -18.84 -9.42 1.45
C ARG A 164 -18.78 -10.34 0.23
N ASP A 165 -17.58 -10.80 -0.10
CA ASP A 165 -17.37 -11.56 -1.34
C ASP A 165 -17.53 -13.08 -1.13
N ARG A 166 -17.72 -13.51 0.13
CA ARG A 166 -17.97 -14.91 0.53
C ARG A 166 -16.89 -15.87 0.02
N TRP A 167 -15.63 -15.43 -0.05
CA TRP A 167 -14.53 -16.30 -0.43
C TRP A 167 -14.23 -17.33 0.67
N SER A 168 -13.91 -18.56 0.27
CA SER A 168 -13.43 -19.58 1.19
C SER A 168 -12.07 -19.20 1.78
N LEU A 169 -11.82 -19.62 3.03
CA LEU A 169 -10.56 -19.31 3.74
C LEU A 169 -9.33 -19.82 2.97
N LYS A 170 -9.42 -20.99 2.31
CA LYS A 170 -8.34 -21.53 1.46
C LYS A 170 -8.02 -20.62 0.28
N LYS A 171 -9.05 -20.04 -0.37
CA LYS A 171 -8.86 -19.12 -1.49
C LYS A 171 -8.24 -17.80 -1.02
N ILE A 172 -8.65 -17.29 0.14
CA ILE A 172 -8.04 -16.11 0.77
C ILE A 172 -6.57 -16.37 1.09
N LEU A 173 -6.27 -17.53 1.72
CA LEU A 173 -4.91 -17.92 2.07
C LEU A 173 -4.01 -17.98 0.83
N ARG A 174 -4.45 -18.67 -0.23
CA ARG A 174 -3.70 -18.77 -1.48
C ARG A 174 -3.40 -17.39 -2.07
N LYS A 175 -4.39 -16.50 -2.09
CA LYS A 175 -4.20 -15.12 -2.59
C LYS A 175 -3.16 -14.36 -1.77
N LYS A 176 -3.20 -14.47 -0.44
CA LYS A 176 -2.27 -13.78 0.46
C LYS A 176 -0.88 -14.40 0.46
N ALA A 177 -0.77 -15.72 0.35
CA ALA A 177 0.49 -16.42 0.19
C ALA A 177 1.21 -16.01 -1.11
N VAL A 178 0.48 -15.89 -2.23
CA VAL A 178 1.06 -15.38 -3.49
C VAL A 178 1.47 -13.91 -3.37
N SER A 179 0.69 -13.08 -2.67
CA SER A 179 1.11 -11.70 -2.38
C SER A 179 2.39 -11.63 -1.55
N ALA A 180 2.50 -12.46 -0.51
CA ALA A 180 3.70 -12.54 0.33
C ALA A 180 4.91 -13.04 -0.45
N ALA A 181 4.76 -14.14 -1.20
CA ALA A 181 5.82 -14.72 -2.01
C ALA A 181 6.33 -13.72 -3.06
N PHE A 182 5.43 -13.02 -3.75
CA PHE A 182 5.82 -11.95 -4.68
C PHE A 182 6.65 -10.87 -3.98
N MET A 183 6.19 -10.37 -2.83
CA MET A 183 6.91 -9.34 -2.09
C MET A 183 8.29 -9.81 -1.61
N LEU A 184 8.41 -11.06 -1.14
CA LEU A 184 9.68 -11.65 -0.72
C LEU A 184 10.64 -11.79 -1.89
N ILE A 185 10.17 -12.24 -3.06
CA ILE A 185 10.99 -12.33 -4.28
C ILE A 185 11.52 -10.94 -4.65
N ILE A 186 10.64 -9.93 -4.67
CA ILE A 186 11.07 -8.55 -4.96
C ILE A 186 12.05 -8.03 -3.90
N ALA A 187 11.87 -8.39 -2.62
CA ALA A 187 12.79 -8.00 -1.56
C ALA A 187 14.20 -8.54 -1.81
N TYR A 188 14.34 -9.83 -2.11
CA TYR A 188 15.64 -10.43 -2.41
C TYR A 188 16.25 -9.89 -3.71
N LEU A 189 15.44 -9.71 -4.76
CA LEU A 189 15.92 -9.10 -6.00
C LEU A 189 16.37 -7.66 -5.77
N TYR A 190 15.62 -6.88 -5.00
CA TYR A 190 15.98 -5.53 -4.61
C TYR A 190 17.33 -5.56 -3.91
N PHE A 191 17.41 -6.29 -2.80
CA PHE A 191 18.62 -6.25 -1.98
C PHE A 191 19.83 -6.71 -2.78
N LEU A 192 19.75 -7.82 -3.51
CA LEU A 192 20.88 -8.35 -4.28
C LEU A 192 21.28 -7.50 -5.49
N LEU A 193 20.31 -6.92 -6.22
CA LEU A 193 20.58 -6.29 -7.52
C LEU A 193 20.67 -4.77 -7.47
N THR A 194 19.77 -4.11 -6.74
CA THR A 194 19.57 -2.66 -6.83
C THR A 194 19.59 -1.93 -5.50
N GLY A 195 19.62 -2.67 -4.39
CA GLY A 195 19.57 -2.14 -3.04
C GLY A 195 20.83 -1.35 -2.69
N PRO A 196 20.75 -0.52 -1.66
CA PRO A 196 21.86 0.33 -1.30
C PRO A 196 22.98 -0.47 -0.62
N GLY A 197 24.13 0.18 -0.42
CA GLY A 197 25.28 -0.42 0.26
C GLY A 197 25.01 -0.81 1.71
N LEU A 198 25.71 -1.84 2.19
CA LEU A 198 25.86 -2.10 3.62
C LEU A 198 27.17 -1.48 4.09
N ALA A 199 27.10 -0.58 5.06
CA ALA A 199 28.29 0.05 5.62
C ALA A 199 29.07 -0.97 6.47
N VAL A 200 30.30 -1.28 6.05
CA VAL A 200 31.26 -2.09 6.80
C VAL A 200 32.28 -1.14 7.41
N PHE A 201 31.98 -0.65 8.62
CA PHE A 201 32.76 0.40 9.29
C PHE A 201 34.23 0.02 9.48
N ASP A 202 34.51 -1.23 9.87
CA ASP A 202 35.88 -1.73 10.10
C ASP A 202 36.78 -1.60 8.85
N GLN A 203 36.18 -1.70 7.67
CA GLN A 203 36.89 -1.68 6.39
C GLN A 203 36.68 -0.36 5.63
N ARG A 204 35.98 0.61 6.24
CA ARG A 204 35.59 1.90 5.64
C ARG A 204 35.05 1.75 4.21
N ARG A 205 34.22 0.73 3.97
CA ARG A 205 33.69 0.40 2.63
C ARG A 205 32.19 0.10 2.66
N MET A 206 31.55 0.30 1.51
CA MET A 206 30.17 -0.11 1.27
C MET A 206 30.15 -1.46 0.54
N ASP A 207 29.49 -2.47 1.11
CA ASP A 207 29.10 -3.68 0.38
C ASP A 207 27.85 -3.35 -0.46
N ASN A 208 28.05 -2.90 -1.70
CA ASN A 208 27.01 -2.47 -2.63
C ASN A 208 26.32 -3.64 -3.33
N SER A 209 25.09 -3.41 -3.82
CA SER A 209 24.40 -4.39 -4.67
C SER A 209 25.05 -4.46 -6.06
N LEU A 210 24.75 -5.52 -6.80
CA LEU A 210 25.43 -5.83 -8.05
C LEU A 210 25.40 -4.69 -9.07
N LEU A 211 24.24 -4.06 -9.30
CA LEU A 211 24.15 -2.95 -10.26
C LEU A 211 24.73 -1.65 -9.70
N VAL A 212 24.58 -1.40 -8.39
CA VAL A 212 25.13 -0.19 -7.76
C VAL A 212 26.67 -0.23 -7.80
N GLU A 213 27.28 -1.37 -7.49
CA GLU A 213 28.74 -1.54 -7.58
C GLU A 213 29.22 -1.40 -9.03
N LEU A 214 28.54 -2.04 -9.97
CA LEU A 214 28.86 -1.92 -11.40
C LEU A 214 28.82 -0.46 -11.87
N ILE A 215 27.84 0.31 -11.41
CA ILE A 215 27.75 1.74 -11.73
C ILE A 215 28.86 2.52 -11.03
N ARG A 216 29.17 2.26 -9.76
CA ARG A 216 30.15 3.06 -9.01
C ARG A 216 31.59 2.79 -9.43
N SER A 217 31.99 1.52 -9.51
CA SER A 217 33.38 1.11 -9.74
C SER A 217 33.63 0.54 -11.13
N GLY A 218 32.59 0.18 -11.88
CA GLY A 218 32.73 -0.54 -13.15
C GLY A 218 33.00 -2.03 -12.97
N ARG A 219 32.96 -2.56 -11.74
CA ARG A 219 33.21 -3.97 -11.43
C ARG A 219 31.91 -4.68 -11.06
N LEU A 220 31.79 -5.95 -11.45
CA LEU A 220 30.69 -6.80 -11.00
C LEU A 220 31.02 -7.32 -9.59
N ALA A 221 30.21 -6.95 -8.59
CA ALA A 221 30.33 -7.51 -7.24
C ALA A 221 29.85 -8.96 -7.19
N GLY A 222 30.44 -9.76 -6.31
CA GLY A 222 29.86 -11.05 -5.90
C GLY A 222 28.63 -10.85 -5.00
N ILE A 223 27.85 -11.91 -4.83
CA ILE A 223 26.73 -11.92 -3.87
C ILE A 223 27.29 -12.26 -2.47
N SER A 224 27.15 -11.34 -1.51
CA SER A 224 27.54 -11.61 -0.12
C SER A 224 26.45 -12.39 0.63
N LEU A 225 26.87 -13.34 1.48
CA LEU A 225 25.94 -14.08 2.35
C LEU A 225 25.25 -13.15 3.35
N GLU A 226 25.94 -12.12 3.82
CA GLU A 226 25.35 -11.08 4.67
C GLU A 226 24.14 -10.43 4.01
N ARG A 227 24.24 -10.13 2.71
CA ARG A 227 23.11 -9.60 1.93
C ARG A 227 21.97 -10.58 1.80
N PHE A 228 22.26 -11.86 1.65
CA PHE A 228 21.23 -12.89 1.59
C PHE A 228 20.47 -13.06 2.92
N PHE A 229 21.16 -12.95 4.05
CA PHE A 229 20.54 -13.03 5.39
C PHE A 229 20.06 -11.69 5.94
N TYR A 230 20.15 -10.62 5.14
CA TYR A 230 19.67 -9.31 5.55
C TYR A 230 18.15 -9.25 5.50
N VAL A 231 17.53 -8.94 6.64
CA VAL A 231 16.08 -8.73 6.72
C VAL A 231 15.81 -7.24 6.51
N ASP A 232 15.55 -6.87 5.26
CA ASP A 232 15.15 -5.50 4.94
C ASP A 232 13.65 -5.26 5.22
N SER A 233 13.20 -4.02 4.99
CA SER A 233 11.80 -3.64 5.18
C SER A 233 10.84 -4.36 4.23
N LEU A 234 11.27 -4.78 3.05
CA LEU A 234 10.43 -5.53 2.10
C LEU A 234 10.28 -7.00 2.53
N VAL A 235 11.35 -7.63 3.02
CA VAL A 235 11.30 -8.97 3.63
C VAL A 235 10.33 -8.94 4.81
N MET A 236 10.47 -7.94 5.67
CA MET A 236 9.55 -7.69 6.80
C MET A 236 8.10 -7.51 6.33
N ILE A 237 7.84 -6.71 5.28
CA ILE A 237 6.47 -6.53 4.77
C ILE A 237 5.94 -7.85 4.18
N GLY A 238 6.74 -8.58 3.41
CA GLY A 238 6.37 -9.85 2.80
C GLY A 238 6.03 -10.92 3.83
N SER A 239 6.87 -11.08 4.86
CA SER A 239 6.61 -12.01 5.96
C SER A 239 5.39 -11.59 6.79
N ASN A 240 5.22 -10.29 7.06
CA ASN A 240 4.03 -9.77 7.74
C ASN A 240 2.74 -10.05 6.98
N ILE A 241 2.73 -9.89 5.66
CA ILE A 241 1.56 -10.24 4.83
C ILE A 241 1.15 -11.70 5.07
N LEU A 242 2.11 -12.62 5.10
CA LEU A 242 1.85 -14.04 5.32
C LEU A 242 1.36 -14.31 6.75
N LEU A 243 2.13 -13.88 7.75
CA LEU A 243 1.87 -14.19 9.16
C LEU A 243 0.57 -13.56 9.67
N VAL A 244 0.32 -12.29 9.36
CA VAL A 244 -0.95 -11.63 9.71
C VAL A 244 -2.11 -12.35 9.02
N SER A 245 -1.97 -12.77 7.75
CA SER A 245 -3.03 -13.49 7.05
C SER A 245 -3.32 -14.86 7.66
N LEU A 246 -2.28 -15.60 8.08
CA LEU A 246 -2.43 -16.88 8.78
C LEU A 246 -3.18 -16.72 10.11
N ILE A 247 -2.79 -15.72 10.91
CA ILE A 247 -3.47 -15.39 12.18
C ILE A 247 -4.94 -15.04 11.92
N TRP A 248 -5.22 -14.21 10.91
CA TRP A 248 -6.61 -13.87 10.53
C TRP A 248 -7.43 -15.07 10.12
N ILE A 249 -6.89 -15.94 9.28
CA ILE A 249 -7.58 -17.14 8.83
C ILE A 249 -7.87 -18.08 10.00
N TRP A 250 -6.91 -18.22 10.93
CA TRP A 250 -7.11 -18.99 12.15
C TRP A 250 -8.21 -18.38 13.04
N LEU A 251 -8.21 -17.06 13.24
CA LEU A 251 -9.23 -16.36 14.01
C LEU A 251 -10.62 -16.44 13.38
N LEU A 252 -10.70 -16.37 12.05
CA LEU A 252 -11.95 -16.53 11.30
C LEU A 252 -12.47 -17.98 11.39
N LYS A 253 -11.58 -18.97 11.21
CA LYS A 253 -11.93 -20.40 11.31
C LYS A 253 -12.47 -20.76 12.69
N THR A 254 -11.93 -20.15 13.75
CA THR A 254 -12.33 -20.39 15.14
C THR A 254 -13.46 -19.48 15.62
N GLY A 255 -13.95 -18.55 14.80
CA GLY A 255 -14.97 -17.57 15.21
C GLY A 255 -14.51 -16.57 16.28
N ARG A 256 -13.19 -16.44 16.52
CA ARG A 256 -12.59 -15.61 17.57
C ARG A 256 -12.12 -14.24 17.08
N LEU A 257 -12.37 -13.89 15.82
CA LEU A 257 -11.97 -12.58 15.28
C LEU A 257 -12.72 -11.44 16.00
N ARG A 258 -12.03 -10.79 16.94
CA ARG A 258 -12.50 -9.62 17.69
C ARG A 258 -11.34 -8.63 17.81
N PRO A 259 -11.59 -7.31 17.86
CA PRO A 259 -10.53 -6.32 18.01
C PRO A 259 -9.67 -6.55 19.27
N GLY A 260 -10.27 -6.88 20.41
CA GLY A 260 -9.52 -7.15 21.64
C GLY A 260 -8.54 -8.33 21.52
N VAL A 261 -8.88 -9.35 20.71
CA VAL A 261 -8.00 -10.51 20.48
C VAL A 261 -6.79 -10.11 19.62
N LEU A 262 -7.00 -9.34 18.54
CA LEU A 262 -5.89 -8.85 17.72
C LEU A 262 -4.96 -7.92 18.52
N LEU A 263 -5.53 -7.06 19.37
CA LEU A 263 -4.75 -6.18 20.25
C LEU A 263 -3.95 -6.99 21.28
N GLY A 264 -4.58 -7.98 21.92
CA GLY A 264 -3.90 -8.91 22.84
C GLY A 264 -2.75 -9.65 22.16
N LEU A 265 -2.97 -10.20 20.96
CA LEU A 265 -1.93 -10.85 20.18
C LEU A 265 -0.79 -9.89 19.80
N ALA A 266 -1.09 -8.66 19.40
CA ALA A 266 -0.05 -7.66 19.13
C ALA A 266 0.79 -7.37 20.38
N GLY A 267 0.15 -7.21 21.54
CA GLY A 267 0.84 -7.02 22.83
C GLY A 267 1.68 -8.22 23.23
N THR A 268 1.17 -9.45 23.09
CA THR A 268 1.91 -10.68 23.36
C THR A 268 3.11 -10.82 22.44
N VAL A 269 2.95 -10.60 21.13
CA VAL A 269 4.06 -10.66 20.18
C VAL A 269 5.11 -9.61 20.52
N MET A 270 4.71 -8.38 20.87
CA MET A 270 5.63 -7.33 21.32
C MET A 270 6.39 -7.74 22.58
N ALA A 271 5.72 -8.28 23.59
CA ALA A 271 6.38 -8.77 24.81
C ALA A 271 7.37 -9.90 24.52
N LEU A 272 7.01 -10.85 23.63
CA LEU A 272 7.89 -11.93 23.20
C LEU A 272 9.16 -11.43 22.49
N THR A 273 9.20 -10.20 21.98
CA THR A 273 10.41 -9.63 21.38
C THR A 273 11.54 -9.44 22.41
N LEU A 274 11.24 -9.39 23.71
CA LEU A 274 12.25 -9.36 24.77
C LEU A 274 13.10 -10.64 24.80
N LEU A 275 12.61 -11.76 24.27
CA LEU A 275 13.40 -12.99 24.12
C LEU A 275 14.60 -12.78 23.17
N ARG A 276 14.60 -11.73 22.34
CA ARG A 276 15.73 -11.41 21.46
C ARG A 276 16.97 -10.97 22.24
N LEU A 277 16.80 -10.42 23.45
CA LEU A 277 17.90 -9.96 24.30
C LEU A 277 18.91 -11.09 24.57
N PRO A 278 18.52 -12.25 25.14
CA PRO A 278 19.44 -13.37 25.35
C PRO A 278 19.74 -14.15 24.06
N LEU A 279 18.83 -14.19 23.08
CA LEU A 279 19.01 -15.03 21.89
C LEU A 279 19.94 -14.42 20.83
N TYR A 280 20.11 -13.09 20.83
CA TYR A 280 20.94 -12.42 19.84
C TYR A 280 22.45 -12.68 19.98
N PRO A 281 23.05 -12.63 21.20
CA PRO A 281 24.43 -13.05 21.40
C PRO A 281 24.68 -14.49 20.92
N TYR A 282 23.80 -15.44 21.31
CA TYR A 282 23.87 -16.82 20.86
C TYR A 282 23.82 -16.93 19.33
N TYR A 283 22.90 -16.20 18.67
CA TYR A 283 22.85 -16.15 17.21
C TYR A 283 24.15 -15.66 16.57
N ARG A 284 24.80 -14.63 17.13
CA ARG A 284 26.09 -14.15 16.61
C ARG A 284 27.20 -15.18 16.76
N GLU A 285 27.27 -15.87 17.88
CA GLU A 285 28.23 -16.96 18.10
C GLU A 285 28.03 -18.08 17.08
N GLN A 286 26.78 -18.51 16.85
CA GLN A 286 26.48 -19.56 15.87
C GLN A 286 26.79 -19.12 14.43
N PHE A 287 26.55 -17.84 14.10
CA PHE A 287 26.91 -17.27 12.81
C PHE A 287 28.43 -17.28 12.60
N ALA A 288 29.20 -16.85 13.60
CA ALA A 288 30.66 -16.86 13.56
C ALA A 288 31.23 -18.28 13.48
N ALA A 289 30.59 -19.26 14.15
CA ALA A 289 30.98 -20.66 14.11
C ALA A 289 30.59 -21.40 12.81
N GLY A 290 29.84 -20.76 11.89
CA GLY A 290 29.34 -21.41 10.68
C GLY A 290 28.24 -22.45 10.92
N ASN A 291 27.61 -22.43 12.09
CA ASN A 291 26.52 -23.34 12.44
C ASN A 291 25.21 -22.88 11.82
N TRP A 292 24.97 -23.27 10.57
CA TRP A 292 23.86 -22.73 9.77
C TRP A 292 22.46 -23.11 10.26
N PHE A 293 22.28 -24.25 10.91
CA PHE A 293 20.97 -24.67 11.41
C PHE A 293 20.36 -23.69 12.45
N PRO A 294 21.04 -23.37 13.57
CA PRO A 294 20.54 -22.37 14.51
C PRO A 294 20.45 -20.96 13.87
N VAL A 295 21.37 -20.59 12.97
CA VAL A 295 21.29 -19.31 12.24
C VAL A 295 20.00 -19.22 11.42
N LEU A 296 19.67 -20.24 10.63
CA LEU A 296 18.48 -20.28 9.77
C LEU A 296 17.18 -20.29 10.54
N THR A 297 17.16 -20.85 11.75
CA THR A 297 15.98 -20.86 12.61
C THR A 297 15.81 -19.56 13.38
N LEU A 298 16.89 -19.00 13.92
CA LEU A 298 16.86 -17.81 14.76
C LEU A 298 16.81 -16.50 13.98
N PHE A 299 17.33 -16.43 12.74
CA PHE A 299 17.46 -15.14 12.06
C PHE A 299 16.11 -14.41 11.94
N TRP A 300 15.02 -15.12 11.70
CA TRP A 300 13.68 -14.51 11.62
C TRP A 300 13.26 -13.81 12.92
N LEU A 301 13.72 -14.32 14.06
CA LEU A 301 13.40 -13.81 15.38
C LEU A 301 14.37 -12.70 15.81
N VAL A 302 15.67 -12.93 15.67
CA VAL A 302 16.70 -12.10 16.32
C VAL A 302 17.49 -11.19 15.39
N ASN A 303 17.25 -11.21 14.06
CA ASN A 303 18.02 -10.37 13.14
C ASN A 303 18.04 -8.91 13.61
N LYS A 304 19.20 -8.27 13.51
CA LYS A 304 19.44 -6.90 13.93
C LYS A 304 18.55 -5.90 13.18
N ASN A 305 18.36 -6.11 11.88
CA ASN A 305 17.64 -5.20 10.99
C ASN A 305 16.22 -5.72 10.75
N ASN A 306 15.21 -4.87 10.96
CA ASN A 306 13.78 -5.14 10.73
C ASN A 306 13.32 -6.59 11.07
N PRO A 307 13.62 -7.11 12.27
CA PRO A 307 13.26 -8.47 12.69
C PRO A 307 11.77 -8.76 12.47
N VAL A 308 11.41 -9.98 12.04
CA VAL A 308 10.01 -10.27 11.69
C VAL A 308 9.08 -10.17 12.89
N MET A 309 9.52 -10.64 14.07
CA MET A 309 8.65 -10.71 15.25
C MET A 309 8.20 -9.34 15.80
N PRO A 310 9.09 -8.37 16.07
CA PRO A 310 8.66 -7.02 16.47
C PRO A 310 7.73 -6.39 15.44
N PHE A 311 8.08 -6.48 14.16
CA PHE A 311 7.28 -5.89 13.10
C PHE A 311 5.97 -6.65 12.84
N LEU A 312 5.85 -7.91 13.27
CA LEU A 312 4.57 -8.62 13.33
C LEU A 312 3.63 -7.97 14.35
N ALA A 313 4.13 -7.47 15.48
CA ALA A 313 3.31 -6.68 16.40
C ALA A 313 2.78 -5.39 15.73
N PHE A 314 3.62 -4.69 14.96
CA PHE A 314 3.19 -3.52 14.16
C PHE A 314 2.11 -3.91 13.14
N GLY A 315 2.31 -5.03 12.42
CA GLY A 315 1.34 -5.56 11.47
C GLY A 315 0.01 -5.95 12.12
N LEU A 316 0.05 -6.60 13.30
CA LEU A 316 -1.15 -6.98 14.06
C LEU A 316 -1.88 -5.76 14.62
N LEU A 317 -1.15 -4.77 15.15
CA LEU A 317 -1.73 -3.52 15.63
C LEU A 317 -2.39 -2.71 14.50
N GLY A 318 -1.71 -2.65 13.34
CA GLY A 318 -2.28 -2.07 12.13
C GLY A 318 -3.53 -2.81 11.69
N SER A 319 -3.51 -4.14 11.75
CA SER A 319 -4.67 -4.95 11.41
C SER A 319 -5.82 -4.81 12.40
N TRP A 320 -5.53 -4.62 13.69
CA TRP A 320 -6.52 -4.28 14.71
C TRP A 320 -7.19 -2.94 14.38
N LEU A 321 -6.41 -1.91 14.07
CA LEU A 321 -6.93 -0.62 13.64
C LEU A 321 -7.78 -0.76 12.36
N GLY A 322 -7.31 -1.54 11.38
CA GLY A 322 -8.05 -1.82 10.15
C GLY A 322 -9.42 -2.46 10.42
N LEU A 323 -9.49 -3.42 11.35
CA LEU A 323 -10.76 -4.02 11.78
C LEU A 323 -11.68 -2.98 12.46
N CYS A 324 -11.14 -2.15 13.36
CA CYS A 324 -11.89 -1.07 14.01
C CYS A 324 -12.46 -0.07 13.00
N LEU A 325 -11.67 0.30 11.97
CA LEU A 325 -12.08 1.22 10.91
C LEU A 325 -13.20 0.65 10.05
N GLU A 326 -13.11 -0.63 9.68
CA GLU A 326 -14.12 -1.31 8.86
C GLU A 326 -15.42 -1.58 9.64
N GLU A 327 -15.33 -1.82 10.96
CA GLU A 327 -16.50 -1.95 11.84
C GLU A 327 -17.07 -0.59 12.31
N GLY A 328 -16.47 0.53 11.90
CA GLY A 328 -16.94 1.87 12.27
C GLY A 328 -16.79 2.20 13.76
N ARG A 329 -15.89 1.51 14.48
CA ARG A 329 -15.64 1.72 15.91
C ARG A 329 -14.94 3.06 16.18
N SER A 330 -15.03 3.52 17.43
CA SER A 330 -14.35 4.73 17.88
C SER A 330 -12.83 4.61 17.72
N ARG A 331 -12.19 5.70 17.30
CA ARG A 331 -10.73 5.83 17.17
C ARG A 331 -10.05 6.18 18.51
N ARG A 332 -10.82 6.53 19.54
CA ARG A 332 -10.30 6.97 20.85
C ARG A 332 -9.39 5.94 21.54
N PRO A 333 -9.70 4.62 21.54
CA PRO A 333 -8.80 3.63 22.14
C PRO A 333 -7.42 3.58 21.45
N ALA A 334 -7.39 3.74 20.13
CA ALA A 334 -6.13 3.79 19.38
C ALA A 334 -5.33 5.07 19.69
N LEU A 335 -6.01 6.21 19.89
CA LEU A 335 -5.35 7.45 20.31
C LEU A 335 -4.70 7.30 21.68
N ILE A 336 -5.46 6.80 22.68
CA ILE A 336 -4.97 6.61 24.04
C ILE A 336 -3.79 5.62 24.04
N LEU A 337 -3.94 4.47 23.37
CA LEU A 337 -2.88 3.48 23.26
C LEU A 337 -1.63 4.07 22.59
N GLY A 338 -1.80 4.86 21.53
CA GLY A 338 -0.69 5.52 20.83
C GLY A 338 0.08 6.47 21.74
N ILE A 339 -0.62 7.30 22.52
CA ILE A 339 -0.01 8.21 23.50
C ILE A 339 0.72 7.42 24.59
N VAL A 340 0.08 6.40 25.17
CA VAL A 340 0.67 5.59 26.25
C VAL A 340 1.94 4.89 25.76
N LEU A 341 1.90 4.21 24.62
CA LEU A 341 3.07 3.53 24.06
C LEU A 341 4.22 4.51 23.74
N ALA A 342 3.90 5.66 23.13
CA ALA A 342 4.88 6.67 22.80
C ALA A 342 5.54 7.27 24.06
N ALA A 343 4.73 7.61 25.06
CA ALA A 343 5.21 8.16 26.33
C ALA A 343 6.04 7.14 27.10
N THR A 344 5.55 5.90 27.25
CA THR A 344 6.29 4.83 27.93
C THR A 344 7.61 4.53 27.23
N GLY A 345 7.61 4.40 25.90
CA GLY A 345 8.83 4.18 25.13
C GLY A 345 9.83 5.34 25.28
N LEU A 346 9.36 6.58 25.24
CA LEU A 346 10.21 7.77 25.41
C LEU A 346 10.78 7.86 26.83
N THR A 347 9.96 7.60 27.86
CA THR A 347 10.42 7.55 29.25
C THR A 347 11.52 6.50 29.40
N LEU A 348 11.29 5.27 28.93
CA LEU A 348 12.31 4.23 28.96
C LEU A 348 13.57 4.66 28.19
N TYR A 349 13.43 5.27 27.01
CA TYR A 349 14.56 5.75 26.23
C TYR A 349 15.41 6.76 27.00
N VAL A 350 14.80 7.68 27.74
CA VAL A 350 15.53 8.72 28.50
C VAL A 350 16.31 8.13 29.68
N PHE A 351 15.78 7.10 30.35
CA PHE A 351 16.40 6.50 31.54
C PHE A 351 17.35 5.34 31.25
N LEU A 352 17.38 4.82 30.02
CA LEU A 352 18.27 3.72 29.62
C LEU A 352 19.58 4.26 29.02
N PRO A 353 20.72 3.56 29.24
CA PRO A 353 22.02 3.95 28.69
C PRO A 353 21.95 4.08 27.16
N ASP A 354 22.74 5.00 26.60
CA ASP A 354 22.73 5.19 25.15
C ASP A 354 23.60 4.14 24.45
N THR A 355 22.93 3.25 23.73
CA THR A 355 23.50 2.15 22.93
C THR A 355 22.96 2.19 21.50
N MET A 356 22.23 3.25 21.12
CA MET A 356 21.44 3.30 19.87
C MET A 356 22.32 3.09 18.63
N LEU A 357 23.50 3.69 18.60
CA LEU A 357 24.41 3.62 17.46
C LEU A 357 25.34 2.41 17.45
N GLN A 358 25.60 1.83 18.62
CA GLN A 358 26.18 0.49 18.72
C GLN A 358 25.23 -0.56 18.10
N ARG A 359 23.95 -0.18 17.93
CA ARG A 359 22.87 -0.98 17.32
C ARG A 359 22.80 -2.35 17.99
N GLU A 360 22.93 -2.36 19.31
CA GLU A 360 22.76 -3.56 20.11
C GLU A 360 21.28 -3.94 20.19
N ILE A 361 21.02 -5.19 20.56
CA ILE A 361 19.66 -5.65 20.83
C ILE A 361 19.51 -5.67 22.34
N ASP A 362 19.07 -4.53 22.88
CA ASP A 362 18.99 -4.26 24.31
C ASP A 362 17.63 -3.63 24.70
N LEU A 363 17.50 -3.19 25.95
CA LEU A 363 16.30 -2.51 26.41
C LEU A 363 16.11 -1.14 25.74
N LYS A 364 17.19 -0.46 25.34
CA LYS A 364 17.11 0.81 24.61
C LYS A 364 16.45 0.57 23.26
N TRP A 365 16.87 -0.45 22.52
CA TRP A 365 16.21 -0.87 21.27
C TRP A 365 14.72 -1.18 21.48
N TYR A 366 14.36 -1.89 22.54
CA TYR A 366 12.97 -2.19 22.86
C TYR A 366 12.16 -0.90 23.15
N SER A 367 12.75 0.06 23.86
CA SER A 367 12.14 1.37 24.12
C SER A 367 11.87 2.14 22.82
N ILE A 368 12.78 2.11 21.85
CA ILE A 368 12.61 2.72 20.53
C ILE A 368 11.42 2.09 19.80
N MET A 369 11.29 0.76 19.85
CA MET A 369 10.16 0.07 19.23
C MET A 369 8.82 0.45 19.85
N LEU A 370 8.74 0.57 21.18
CA LEU A 370 7.51 1.04 21.85
C LEU A 370 7.17 2.47 21.44
N THR A 371 8.17 3.36 21.43
CA THR A 371 8.00 4.75 20.98
C THR A 371 7.47 4.80 19.55
N GLN A 372 8.05 4.03 18.64
CA GLN A 372 7.65 3.95 17.24
C GLN A 372 6.25 3.36 17.06
N LEU A 373 5.91 2.32 17.81
CA LEU A 373 4.59 1.71 17.78
C LEU A 373 3.51 2.73 18.16
N GLY A 374 3.75 3.52 19.21
CA GLY A 374 2.89 4.62 19.62
C GLY A 374 2.82 5.75 18.60
N LEU A 375 3.98 6.27 18.19
CA LEU A 375 4.10 7.37 17.22
C LEU A 375 3.42 7.04 15.89
N PHE A 376 3.67 5.86 15.31
CA PHE A 376 3.09 5.50 14.02
C PHE A 376 1.57 5.31 14.11
N LEU A 377 1.06 4.83 15.24
CA LEU A 377 -0.39 4.78 15.48
C LEU A 377 -0.98 6.19 15.50
N LEU A 378 -0.32 7.14 16.16
CA LEU A 378 -0.72 8.55 16.18
C LEU A 378 -0.64 9.21 14.80
N LEU A 379 0.41 8.96 14.03
CA LEU A 379 0.55 9.48 12.66
C LEU A 379 -0.56 8.94 11.74
N ILE A 380 -0.90 7.65 11.84
CA ILE A 380 -2.00 7.06 11.09
C ILE A 380 -3.33 7.74 11.48
N LEU A 381 -3.60 7.90 12.78
CA LEU A 381 -4.82 8.55 13.25
C LEU A 381 -4.90 10.01 12.82
N GLY A 382 -3.79 10.74 12.91
CA GLY A 382 -3.67 12.12 12.44
C GLY A 382 -3.95 12.22 10.95
N SER A 383 -3.35 11.35 10.14
CA SER A 383 -3.59 11.33 8.70
C SER A 383 -5.05 10.99 8.36
N LEU A 384 -5.65 10.01 9.03
CA LEU A 384 -7.07 9.68 8.88
C LEU A 384 -8.00 10.80 9.39
N ALA A 385 -7.55 11.65 10.31
CA ALA A 385 -8.30 12.80 10.80
C ALA A 385 -8.20 14.01 9.85
N LEU A 386 -7.07 14.14 9.14
CA LEU A 386 -6.86 15.22 8.16
C LEU A 386 -7.58 14.91 6.83
N PHE A 387 -7.42 13.69 6.31
CA PHE A 387 -7.88 13.35 4.96
C PHE A 387 -9.24 12.63 4.93
N ASP A 388 -9.60 11.87 5.98
CA ASP A 388 -10.80 11.01 5.98
C ASP A 388 -11.93 11.50 6.91
N ARG A 389 -11.90 12.78 7.34
CA ARG A 389 -12.94 13.36 8.23
C ARG A 389 -14.29 13.57 7.52
N LYS A 390 -14.26 14.06 6.28
CA LYS A 390 -15.44 14.33 5.43
C LYS A 390 -15.79 13.17 4.48
N ALA A 391 -14.85 12.25 4.23
CA ALA A 391 -15.04 11.06 3.39
C ALA A 391 -16.00 10.01 3.99
N ARG A 392 -16.64 10.30 5.14
CA ARG A 392 -17.72 9.47 5.69
C ARG A 392 -18.98 9.52 4.81
N GLU A 393 -19.17 10.59 4.04
CA GLU A 393 -20.37 10.84 3.24
C GLU A 393 -20.13 10.73 1.72
N GLN A 394 -18.90 10.94 1.24
CA GLN A 394 -18.59 10.90 -0.19
C GLN A 394 -17.75 9.67 -0.55
N THR A 395 -18.29 8.86 -1.47
CA THR A 395 -17.62 7.71 -2.05
C THR A 395 -16.46 8.17 -2.92
N ALA A 396 -15.25 7.69 -2.60
CA ALA A 396 -14.04 7.77 -3.43
C ALA A 396 -13.71 9.15 -4.03
N ALA A 397 -13.81 10.23 -3.24
CA ALA A 397 -13.28 11.51 -3.65
C ALA A 397 -11.78 11.38 -3.97
N ALA A 398 -11.38 11.86 -5.14
CA ALA A 398 -9.98 11.91 -5.56
C ALA A 398 -9.14 12.73 -4.55
N PRO A 399 -7.82 12.48 -4.45
CA PRO A 399 -7.01 13.21 -3.50
C PRO A 399 -7.10 14.73 -3.72
N THR A 400 -7.55 15.43 -2.67
CA THR A 400 -7.74 16.87 -2.69
C THR A 400 -6.41 17.59 -2.50
N GLY A 401 -6.11 18.55 -3.39
CA GLY A 401 -4.85 19.31 -3.36
C GLY A 401 -3.70 18.69 -4.17
N TRP A 402 -2.85 19.54 -4.72
CA TRP A 402 -1.72 19.14 -5.57
C TRP A 402 -0.66 18.35 -4.79
N LEU A 403 -0.35 18.78 -3.55
CA LEU A 403 0.64 18.13 -2.69
C LEU A 403 0.19 16.73 -2.27
N CYS A 404 -1.08 16.56 -1.91
CA CYS A 404 -1.64 15.25 -1.58
C CYS A 404 -1.55 14.31 -2.78
N ARG A 405 -1.93 14.76 -3.98
CA ARG A 405 -1.76 13.97 -5.22
C ARG A 405 -0.31 13.63 -5.49
N PHE A 406 0.62 14.56 -5.30
CA PHE A 406 2.06 14.31 -5.46
C PHE A 406 2.54 13.19 -4.53
N LEU A 407 2.26 13.28 -3.24
CA LEU A 407 2.67 12.28 -2.25
C LEU A 407 1.94 10.94 -2.44
N CYS A 408 0.64 10.94 -2.76
CA CYS A 408 -0.10 9.71 -3.02
C CYS A 408 0.47 8.89 -4.21
N ARG A 409 1.13 9.52 -5.19
CA ARG A 409 1.80 8.79 -6.28
C ARG A 409 2.93 7.90 -5.77
N PHE A 410 3.68 8.33 -4.76
CA PHE A 410 4.65 7.47 -4.07
C PHE A 410 3.96 6.28 -3.39
N SER A 411 2.72 6.42 -2.93
CA SER A 411 1.99 5.27 -2.37
C SER A 411 1.57 4.25 -3.43
N TYR A 412 1.25 4.73 -4.64
CA TYR A 412 0.78 3.91 -5.75
C TYR A 412 1.92 3.14 -6.41
N ALA A 413 3.05 3.80 -6.66
CA ALA A 413 4.19 3.29 -7.43
C ALA A 413 5.55 3.36 -6.69
N GLY A 414 5.52 3.50 -5.36
CA GLY A 414 6.74 3.67 -4.57
C GLY A 414 7.56 2.42 -4.30
N LEU A 415 7.04 1.21 -4.50
CA LEU A 415 7.88 -0.01 -4.54
C LEU A 415 8.81 0.03 -5.74
N THR A 416 8.34 0.50 -6.91
CA THR A 416 9.23 0.70 -8.07
C THR A 416 10.24 1.81 -7.81
N ALA A 417 9.82 2.95 -7.26
CA ALA A 417 10.73 4.03 -6.91
C ALA A 417 11.81 3.58 -5.91
N PHE A 418 11.40 2.90 -4.84
CA PHE A 418 12.30 2.30 -3.84
C PHE A 418 13.24 1.26 -4.47
N PHE A 419 12.72 0.38 -5.33
CA PHE A 419 13.54 -0.66 -5.97
C PHE A 419 14.69 -0.07 -6.79
N TRP A 420 14.45 1.04 -7.48
CA TRP A 420 15.43 1.66 -8.37
C TRP A 420 16.16 2.86 -7.75
N GLU A 421 15.89 3.20 -6.49
CA GLU A 421 16.40 4.44 -5.88
C GLU A 421 17.93 4.49 -5.87
N SER A 422 18.60 3.42 -5.45
CA SER A 422 20.05 3.43 -5.28
C SER A 422 20.78 3.37 -6.62
N VAL A 423 20.17 2.72 -7.62
CA VAL A 423 20.67 2.71 -9.01
C VAL A 423 20.63 4.12 -9.59
N LEU A 424 19.48 4.82 -9.46
CA LEU A 424 19.35 6.19 -9.95
C LEU A 424 20.29 7.14 -9.20
N ALA A 425 20.41 6.97 -7.88
CA ALA A 425 21.34 7.74 -7.07
C ALA A 425 22.81 7.53 -7.50
N ALA A 426 23.21 6.28 -7.78
CA ALA A 426 24.55 5.96 -8.26
C ALA A 426 24.85 6.54 -9.63
N LEU A 427 23.87 6.54 -10.55
CA LEU A 427 24.00 7.17 -11.86
C LEU A 427 24.15 8.70 -11.72
N ALA A 428 23.29 9.32 -10.91
CA ALA A 428 23.35 10.76 -10.65
C ALA A 428 24.68 11.15 -10.01
N TRP A 429 25.13 10.40 -9.01
CA TRP A 429 26.42 10.62 -8.36
C TRP A 429 27.60 10.48 -9.32
N ARG A 430 27.61 9.43 -10.15
CA ARG A 430 28.66 9.25 -11.16
C ARG A 430 28.68 10.38 -12.18
N LEU A 431 27.51 10.90 -12.57
CA LEU A 431 27.42 12.07 -13.45
C LEU A 431 27.98 13.32 -12.75
N LEU A 432 27.62 13.55 -11.50
CA LEU A 432 28.13 14.68 -10.72
C LEU A 432 29.65 14.64 -10.58
N LEU A 433 30.24 13.48 -10.27
CA LEU A 433 31.70 13.34 -10.18
C LEU A 433 32.43 13.58 -11.51
N ARG A 434 31.78 13.35 -12.66
CA ARG A 434 32.35 13.71 -13.97
C ARG A 434 32.37 15.21 -14.21
N ILE A 435 31.36 15.93 -13.70
CA ILE A 435 31.24 17.38 -13.86
C ILE A 435 32.09 18.10 -12.81
N PHE A 436 32.11 17.60 -11.58
CA PHE A 436 32.82 18.14 -10.43
C PHE A 436 33.75 17.07 -9.84
N PRO A 437 34.95 16.89 -10.42
CA PRO A 437 35.96 15.99 -9.86
C PRO A 437 36.30 16.40 -8.41
N GLY A 438 36.27 15.43 -7.49
CA GLY A 438 36.56 15.69 -6.07
C GLY A 438 35.36 16.16 -5.24
N LEU A 439 34.14 16.17 -5.80
CA LEU A 439 32.93 16.48 -5.03
C LEU A 439 32.80 15.55 -3.82
N GLN A 440 32.65 16.16 -2.64
CA GLN A 440 32.30 15.49 -1.40
C GLN A 440 31.12 16.21 -0.77
N PHE A 441 30.21 15.47 -0.16
CA PHE A 441 29.07 16.03 0.54
C PHE A 441 29.28 15.99 2.05
N ASP A 442 29.10 17.14 2.68
CA ASP A 442 28.76 17.23 4.09
C ASP A 442 27.30 16.80 4.33
N ILE A 443 26.80 16.92 5.55
CA ILE A 443 25.43 16.49 5.90
C ILE A 443 24.40 17.29 5.10
N ALA A 444 24.59 18.61 4.96
CA ALA A 444 23.66 19.47 4.24
C ALA A 444 23.62 19.15 2.74
N GLY A 445 24.79 19.00 2.12
CA GLY A 445 24.92 18.59 0.72
C GLY A 445 24.31 17.22 0.45
N ALA A 446 24.51 16.26 1.35
CA ALA A 446 23.94 14.92 1.22
C ALA A 446 22.41 14.94 1.35
N LEU A 447 21.86 15.71 2.29
CA LEU A 447 20.41 15.92 2.43
C LEU A 447 19.81 16.60 1.20
N LEU A 448 20.47 17.63 0.65
CA LEU A 448 20.04 18.32 -0.57
C LEU A 448 20.06 17.36 -1.77
N PHE A 449 21.09 16.52 -1.88
CA PHE A 449 21.17 15.49 -2.91
C PHE A 449 20.01 14.48 -2.80
N GLY A 450 19.76 13.96 -1.60
CA GLY A 450 18.65 13.04 -1.37
C GLY A 450 17.28 13.67 -1.63
N PHE A 451 17.08 14.93 -1.23
CA PHE A 451 15.87 15.68 -1.51
C PHE A 451 15.65 15.89 -3.02
N SER A 452 16.70 16.25 -3.74
CA SER A 452 16.67 16.43 -5.20
C SER A 452 16.32 15.12 -5.92
N LEU A 453 16.86 13.99 -5.48
CA LEU A 453 16.52 12.67 -6.00
C LEU A 453 15.06 12.28 -5.72
N ALA A 454 14.55 12.58 -4.52
CA ALA A 454 13.14 12.33 -4.19
C ALA A 454 12.21 13.19 -5.06
N LEU A 455 12.54 14.46 -5.32
CA LEU A 455 11.80 15.31 -6.25
C LEU A 455 11.85 14.78 -7.69
N LEU A 456 13.02 14.34 -8.16
CA LEU A 456 13.17 13.70 -9.47
C LEU A 456 12.27 12.49 -9.59
N TRP A 457 12.25 11.60 -8.59
CA TRP A 457 11.31 10.47 -8.56
C TRP A 457 9.86 10.92 -8.60
N GLY A 458 9.50 11.96 -7.85
CA GLY A 458 8.14 12.52 -7.86
C GLY A 458 7.73 13.00 -9.25
N PHE A 459 8.64 13.63 -9.99
CA PHE A 459 8.43 14.04 -11.37
C PHE A 459 8.31 12.83 -12.32
N LEU A 460 9.18 11.83 -12.20
CA LEU A 460 9.08 10.59 -12.99
C LEU A 460 7.74 9.89 -12.76
N LEU A 461 7.28 9.80 -11.51
CA LEU A 461 5.98 9.22 -11.16
C LEU A 461 4.82 10.04 -11.71
N LEU A 462 4.94 11.37 -11.79
CA LEU A 462 3.94 12.24 -12.42
C LEU A 462 3.81 11.95 -13.91
N LEU A 463 4.93 11.78 -14.62
CA LEU A 463 4.93 11.41 -16.04
C LEU A 463 4.39 9.99 -16.25
N TRP A 464 4.80 9.05 -15.41
CA TRP A 464 4.42 7.63 -15.51
C TRP A 464 2.94 7.39 -15.16
N ALA A 465 2.34 8.25 -14.34
CA ALA A 465 0.91 8.21 -14.04
C ALA A 465 0.04 8.34 -15.31
N LYS A 466 0.49 9.08 -16.34
CA LYS A 466 -0.20 9.19 -17.64
C LYS A 466 -0.34 7.85 -18.37
N TRP A 467 0.51 6.89 -18.02
CA TRP A 467 0.55 5.54 -18.59
C TRP A 467 0.01 4.51 -17.59
N HIS A 468 -0.75 4.97 -16.58
CA HIS A 468 -1.28 4.14 -15.50
C HIS A 468 -0.21 3.26 -14.82
N PHE A 469 1.03 3.76 -14.76
CA PHE A 469 2.18 3.05 -14.21
C PHE A 469 2.43 1.67 -14.88
N ALA A 470 2.09 1.51 -16.16
CA ALA A 470 2.35 0.29 -16.90
C ALA A 470 3.86 -0.07 -16.84
N GLY A 471 4.15 -1.35 -16.58
CA GLY A 471 5.53 -1.85 -16.43
C GLY A 471 6.16 -1.65 -15.04
N SER A 472 5.49 -0.97 -14.11
CA SER A 472 5.93 -0.90 -12.71
C SER A 472 5.84 -2.26 -12.01
N ILE A 473 6.62 -2.46 -10.93
CA ILE A 473 6.54 -3.65 -10.08
C ILE A 473 5.12 -3.79 -9.51
N GLU A 474 4.47 -2.68 -9.20
CA GLU A 474 3.09 -2.64 -8.72
C GLU A 474 2.07 -3.08 -9.77
N TYR A 475 2.30 -2.73 -11.04
CA TYR A 475 1.50 -3.21 -12.14
C TYR A 475 1.61 -4.74 -12.25
N PHE A 476 2.84 -5.28 -12.24
CA PHE A 476 3.06 -6.73 -12.25
C PHE A 476 2.47 -7.45 -11.04
N TYR A 477 2.60 -6.86 -9.85
CA TYR A 477 1.93 -7.37 -8.64
C TYR A 477 0.42 -7.44 -8.84
N GLY A 478 -0.18 -6.39 -9.42
CA GLY A 478 -1.60 -6.35 -9.76
C GLY A 478 -2.01 -7.47 -10.72
N LEU A 479 -1.20 -7.77 -11.74
CA LEU A 479 -1.43 -8.85 -12.69
C LEU A 479 -1.33 -10.23 -12.01
N VAL A 480 -0.25 -10.50 -11.29
CA VAL A 480 0.01 -11.80 -10.64
C VAL A 480 -1.07 -12.11 -9.61
N VAL A 481 -1.40 -11.16 -8.73
CA VAL A 481 -2.41 -11.34 -7.69
C VAL A 481 -3.83 -11.32 -8.29
N GLY A 482 -4.04 -10.58 -9.39
CA GLY A 482 -5.30 -10.52 -10.12
C GLY A 482 -5.71 -11.86 -10.73
N LYS A 483 -4.77 -12.71 -11.16
CA LYS A 483 -5.08 -14.05 -11.68
C LYS A 483 -5.83 -14.96 -10.67
N LEU A 484 -5.75 -14.65 -9.37
CA LEU A 484 -6.40 -15.44 -8.31
C LEU A 484 -7.84 -15.00 -7.98
N GLY A 485 -8.41 -14.04 -8.74
CA GLY A 485 -9.82 -13.66 -8.65
C GLY A 485 -10.03 -12.15 -8.84
N ARG A 486 -10.87 -11.52 -7.98
CA ARG A 486 -11.13 -10.08 -8.08
C ARG A 486 -9.82 -9.28 -8.08
N PHE A 487 -9.77 -8.30 -8.99
CA PHE A 487 -8.70 -7.33 -9.14
C PHE A 487 -8.25 -6.79 -7.77
N SER A 488 -6.93 -6.66 -7.59
CA SER A 488 -6.36 -6.08 -6.38
C SER A 488 -6.83 -4.62 -6.25
N SER A 489 -7.15 -4.16 -5.04
CA SER A 489 -7.41 -2.73 -4.77
C SER A 489 -6.26 -1.83 -5.22
N LYS A 490 -5.05 -2.39 -5.38
CA LYS A 490 -3.91 -1.71 -5.99
C LYS A 490 -4.11 -1.45 -7.48
N SER A 491 -4.62 -2.43 -8.24
CA SER A 491 -4.85 -2.27 -9.68
C SER A 491 -5.95 -1.26 -10.00
N SER A 492 -6.97 -1.10 -9.15
CA SER A 492 -7.94 -0.02 -9.31
C SER A 492 -7.32 1.35 -9.06
N LYS A 493 -6.43 1.48 -8.05
CA LYS A 493 -5.70 2.73 -7.78
C LYS A 493 -4.79 3.14 -8.93
N LEU A 494 -4.09 2.21 -9.58
CA LEU A 494 -3.23 2.52 -10.73
C LEU A 494 -4.03 3.08 -11.91
N LYS A 495 -5.28 2.63 -12.08
CA LYS A 495 -6.20 3.15 -13.11
C LYS A 495 -6.78 4.51 -12.75
N SER A 496 -7.08 4.77 -11.47
CA SER A 496 -7.69 6.03 -11.01
C SER A 496 -6.67 7.14 -10.69
N GLY A 497 -5.37 6.84 -10.69
CA GLY A 497 -4.31 7.80 -10.37
C GLY A 497 -3.98 8.80 -11.48
N SER A 498 -4.72 8.75 -12.60
CA SER A 498 -4.62 9.67 -13.75
C SER A 498 -5.39 10.96 -13.51
#